data_AF-A0A4P9VWL2-F1
#
_entry.id   AF-A0A4P9VWL2-F1
#
_cell.length_a   1.000
_cell.length_b   1.000
_cell.length_c   1.000
_cell.angle_alpha   90.00
_cell.angle_beta   90.00
_cell.angle_gamma   90.00
#
_symmetry.space_group_name_H-M   'P 1'
#
loop_
_entity.id
_entity.type
_entity.pdbx_description
1 polymer ?
#
loop_
_entity_poly.entity_id
_entity_poly.type
_entity_poly.pdbx_seq_one_letter_code
_entity_poly.pdbx_strand_id
1 'polypeptide(L)'
;QSLLKVFYQRLFPFKEFNRWLVKYFQNRELSFTLASDTYIRFQSFKDSEDMKAEIVRLCPVKIDIGAVYNLKKTLPTGAFQPKERELVFDIDMTDYDDIRTCCSGGNICVKCWDFMTIAIKIIDRVLREDFGFKHLFWVYSGRRGIHCWVCDERARKLSGPARTAIVSYMEVV
;
A
#
# COMPACT_ATOMS: atom_id res chain seq x y z
N GLN A 1 -5.97 4.08 -28.06
CA GLN A 1 -6.19 4.49 -26.66
C GLN A 1 -5.40 3.54 -25.78
N SER A 2 -4.58 3.99 -24.82
CA SER A 2 -3.79 3.07 -23.99
C SER A 2 -4.70 2.18 -23.13
N LEU A 3 -4.33 0.91 -22.93
CA LEU A 3 -5.09 -0.03 -22.10
C LEU A 3 -5.32 0.52 -20.68
N LEU A 4 -4.33 1.23 -20.14
CA LEU A 4 -4.39 1.88 -18.83
C LEU A 4 -5.48 2.95 -18.74
N LYS A 5 -5.66 3.77 -19.80
CA LYS A 5 -6.74 4.76 -19.83
C LYS A 5 -8.11 4.11 -19.85
N VAL A 6 -8.26 3.00 -20.58
CA VAL A 6 -9.51 2.21 -20.60
C VAL A 6 -9.77 1.60 -19.22
N PHE A 7 -8.74 1.03 -18.59
CA PHE A 7 -8.81 0.48 -17.24
C PHE A 7 -9.29 1.54 -16.23
N TYR A 8 -8.70 2.73 -16.20
CA TYR A 8 -9.18 3.80 -15.34
C TYR A 8 -10.58 4.30 -15.72
N GLN A 9 -10.94 4.35 -16.99
CA GLN A 9 -12.29 4.83 -17.35
C GLN A 9 -13.40 3.85 -16.97
N ARG A 10 -13.13 2.54 -16.97
CA ARG A 10 -14.17 1.50 -16.97
C ARG A 10 -14.06 0.46 -15.86
N LEU A 11 -12.87 0.20 -15.32
CA LEU A 11 -12.61 -0.97 -14.46
C LEU A 11 -12.08 -0.61 -13.08
N PHE A 12 -11.29 0.46 -12.94
CA PHE A 12 -10.74 0.84 -11.63
C PHE A 12 -11.88 1.16 -10.65
N PRO A 13 -11.92 0.51 -9.46
CA PRO A 13 -13.06 0.58 -8.56
C PRO A 13 -13.00 1.83 -7.67
N PHE A 14 -13.17 3.02 -8.26
CA PHE A 14 -13.01 4.30 -7.53
C PHE A 14 -13.92 4.42 -6.32
N LYS A 15 -15.15 3.89 -6.38
CA LYS A 15 -16.11 3.98 -5.28
C LYS A 15 -15.67 3.14 -4.10
N GLU A 16 -15.24 1.90 -4.34
CA GLU A 16 -14.75 0.97 -3.33
C GLU A 16 -13.40 1.41 -2.77
N PHE A 17 -12.51 1.91 -3.64
CA PHE A 17 -11.22 2.46 -3.26
C PHE A 17 -11.40 3.69 -2.36
N ASN A 18 -12.28 4.62 -2.75
CA ASN A 18 -12.67 5.73 -1.89
C ASN A 18 -13.29 5.21 -0.58
N ARG A 19 -14.22 4.25 -0.63
CA ARG A 19 -14.89 3.64 0.54
C ARG A 19 -13.90 3.09 1.57
N TRP A 20 -12.83 2.45 1.09
CA TRP A 20 -11.75 1.95 1.94
C TRP A 20 -10.98 3.08 2.63
N LEU A 21 -10.79 4.23 1.96
CA LEU A 21 -10.00 5.36 2.43
C LEU A 21 -10.81 6.45 3.18
N VAL A 22 -12.16 6.39 3.22
CA VAL A 22 -13.08 7.51 3.54
C VAL A 22 -12.77 8.28 4.80
N LYS A 23 -12.32 7.62 5.89
CA LYS A 23 -12.23 8.28 7.20
C LYS A 23 -11.36 9.54 7.15
N TYR A 24 -10.49 9.68 6.13
CA TYR A 24 -9.62 10.83 5.95
C TYR A 24 -9.32 11.21 4.49
N PHE A 25 -10.24 10.95 3.57
CA PHE A 25 -9.94 11.00 2.13
C PHE A 25 -9.34 12.35 1.65
N GLN A 26 -9.84 13.47 2.19
CA GLN A 26 -9.37 14.82 1.83
C GLN A 26 -7.97 15.16 2.33
N ASN A 27 -7.46 14.40 3.29
CA ASN A 27 -6.15 14.60 3.91
C ASN A 27 -5.21 13.41 3.64
N ARG A 28 -5.69 12.42 2.87
CA ARG A 28 -4.90 11.27 2.44
C ARG A 28 -4.02 11.70 1.28
N GLU A 29 -2.72 11.46 1.41
CA GLU A 29 -1.79 11.58 0.30
C GLU A 29 -1.96 10.39 -0.65
N LEU A 30 -2.11 10.69 -1.93
CA LEU A 30 -1.77 9.82 -3.05
C LEU A 30 -0.56 10.40 -3.79
N SER A 31 0.27 9.53 -4.33
CA SER A 31 1.32 9.89 -5.29
C SER A 31 1.12 9.17 -6.60
N PHE A 32 1.55 9.83 -7.67
CA PHE A 32 1.40 9.37 -9.04
C PHE A 32 2.74 9.37 -9.74
N THR A 33 3.09 8.25 -10.37
CA THR A 33 4.19 8.19 -11.34
C THR A 33 3.60 8.19 -12.73
N LEU A 34 4.00 9.14 -13.56
CA LEU A 34 3.56 9.22 -14.97
C LEU A 34 4.47 8.39 -15.88
N ALA A 35 4.03 8.16 -17.12
CA ALA A 35 4.83 7.44 -18.12
C ALA A 35 6.16 8.15 -18.48
N SER A 36 6.28 9.44 -18.16
CA SER A 36 7.52 10.24 -18.27
C SER A 36 8.45 10.09 -17.06
N ASP A 37 8.18 9.13 -16.16
CA ASP A 37 8.82 8.97 -14.85
C ASP A 37 8.70 10.19 -13.92
N THR A 38 7.83 11.14 -14.26
CA THR A 38 7.51 12.27 -13.38
C THR A 38 6.74 11.77 -12.16
N TYR A 39 7.28 12.05 -10.97
CA TYR A 39 6.68 11.68 -9.70
C TYR A 39 5.99 12.87 -9.05
N ILE A 40 4.67 12.76 -8.88
CA ILE A 40 3.81 13.80 -8.33
C ILE A 40 3.34 13.34 -6.96
N ARG A 41 3.65 14.12 -5.91
CA ARG A 41 3.28 13.80 -4.52
C ARG A 41 2.16 14.68 -3.99
N PHE A 42 1.66 14.31 -2.81
CA PHE A 42 0.71 15.09 -2.02
C PHE A 42 -0.58 15.43 -2.77
N GLN A 43 -1.00 14.54 -3.67
CA GLN A 43 -2.33 14.62 -4.25
C GLN A 43 -3.34 14.19 -3.20
N SER A 44 -4.45 14.90 -3.13
CA SER A 44 -5.56 14.59 -2.23
C SER A 44 -6.84 15.04 -2.88
N PHE A 45 -7.94 14.32 -2.66
CA PHE A 45 -9.16 14.48 -3.43
C PHE A 45 -10.35 14.74 -2.51
N LYS A 46 -11.32 15.48 -3.01
CA LYS A 46 -12.55 15.76 -2.26
C LYS A 46 -13.42 14.51 -2.11
N ASP A 47 -13.57 13.77 -3.20
CA ASP A 47 -14.45 12.61 -3.33
C ASP A 47 -13.99 11.69 -4.47
N SER A 48 -14.72 10.59 -4.70
CA SER A 48 -14.37 9.59 -5.72
C SER A 48 -14.43 10.12 -7.15
N GLU A 49 -15.29 11.11 -7.44
CA GLU A 49 -15.42 11.66 -8.79
C GLU A 49 -14.27 12.62 -9.10
N ASP A 50 -13.87 13.44 -8.14
CA ASP A 50 -12.67 14.30 -8.21
C ASP A 50 -11.40 13.45 -8.45
N MET A 51 -11.22 12.38 -7.67
CA MET A 51 -10.12 11.42 -7.86
C MET A 51 -10.17 10.75 -9.23
N LYS A 52 -11.34 10.32 -9.67
CA LYS A 52 -11.51 9.67 -10.99
C LYS A 52 -11.15 10.62 -12.12
N ALA A 53 -11.63 11.86 -12.07
CA ALA A 53 -11.34 12.86 -13.09
C ALA A 53 -9.82 13.07 -13.24
N GLU A 54 -9.12 13.22 -12.11
CA GLU A 54 -7.68 13.47 -12.12
C GLU A 54 -6.87 12.24 -12.55
N ILE A 55 -7.19 11.04 -12.05
CA ILE A 55 -6.50 9.81 -12.45
C ILE A 55 -6.72 9.51 -13.94
N VAL A 56 -7.91 9.76 -14.49
CA VAL A 56 -8.17 9.60 -15.93
C VAL A 56 -7.46 10.66 -16.76
N ARG A 57 -7.32 11.89 -16.25
CA ARG A 57 -6.62 13.00 -16.90
C ARG A 57 -5.11 12.76 -16.97
N LEU A 58 -4.50 12.41 -15.83
CA LEU A 58 -3.06 12.17 -15.71
C LEU A 58 -2.65 10.79 -16.23
N CYS A 59 -3.53 9.79 -16.12
CA CYS A 59 -3.29 8.40 -16.51
C CYS A 59 -1.96 7.83 -15.94
N PRO A 60 -1.76 7.87 -14.60
CA PRO A 60 -0.49 7.49 -13.99
C PRO A 60 -0.20 5.99 -14.15
N VAL A 61 1.07 5.61 -14.34
CA VAL A 61 1.51 4.22 -14.44
C VAL A 61 1.67 3.55 -13.06
N LYS A 62 1.82 4.35 -11.99
CA LYS A 62 1.83 3.88 -10.60
C LYS A 62 1.04 4.84 -9.71
N ILE A 63 0.36 4.28 -8.72
CA ILE A 63 -0.34 5.03 -7.67
C ILE A 63 0.14 4.47 -6.34
N ASP A 64 0.68 5.33 -5.47
CA ASP A 64 1.03 4.95 -4.11
C ASP A 64 0.13 5.68 -3.10
N ILE A 65 -0.12 5.01 -1.97
CA ILE A 65 -1.00 5.51 -0.91
C ILE A 65 -0.13 5.92 0.27
N GLY A 66 -0.13 7.20 0.58
CA GLY A 66 0.62 7.81 1.67
C GLY A 66 -0.15 7.87 2.98
N ALA A 67 0.36 8.69 3.91
CA ALA A 67 -0.28 8.93 5.19
C ALA A 67 -1.52 9.82 5.05
N VAL A 68 -2.33 9.83 6.12
CA VAL A 68 -3.26 10.90 6.44
C VAL A 68 -2.51 12.01 7.15
N TYR A 69 -2.67 13.24 6.66
CA TYR A 69 -2.06 14.42 7.27
C TYR A 69 -3.09 15.23 8.07
N ASN A 70 -2.61 16.09 8.96
CA ASN A 70 -3.48 17.01 9.70
C ASN A 70 -4.03 18.18 8.84
N LEU A 71 -3.34 18.53 7.75
CA LEU A 71 -3.67 19.66 6.88
C LEU A 71 -3.58 19.23 5.41
N LYS A 72 -4.18 20.02 4.50
CA LYS A 72 -3.86 19.93 3.07
C LYS A 72 -2.53 20.66 2.81
N LYS A 73 -1.77 20.23 1.80
CA LYS A 73 -0.41 20.73 1.49
C LYS A 73 -0.36 22.15 0.88
N THR A 74 -1.30 23.02 1.24
CA THR A 74 -1.35 24.44 0.85
C THR A 74 -0.77 25.37 1.92
N LEU A 75 -0.32 24.83 3.06
CA LEU A 75 0.13 25.61 4.22
C LEU A 75 1.64 25.45 4.49
N PRO A 76 2.31 26.48 5.05
CA PRO A 76 3.76 26.54 5.21
C PRO A 76 4.36 25.42 6.09
N THR A 77 5.66 25.18 5.87
CA THR A 77 6.48 24.09 6.40
C THR A 77 6.55 24.11 7.94
N GLY A 78 6.22 22.97 8.58
CA GLY A 78 6.28 22.75 10.04
C GLY A 78 4.94 22.30 10.64
N ALA A 79 3.82 22.83 10.13
CA ALA A 79 2.49 22.46 10.58
C ALA A 79 1.95 21.19 9.89
N PHE A 80 2.44 20.85 8.69
CA PHE A 80 2.00 19.69 7.92
C PHE A 80 2.68 18.41 8.42
N GLN A 81 1.93 17.55 9.10
CA GLN A 81 2.46 16.34 9.74
C GLN A 81 1.57 15.12 9.49
N PRO A 82 2.18 13.93 9.27
CA PRO A 82 1.43 12.69 9.18
C PRO A 82 0.82 12.35 10.55
N LYS A 83 -0.43 11.91 10.55
CA LYS A 83 -1.18 11.55 11.77
C LYS A 83 -1.56 10.07 11.80
N GLU A 84 -1.96 9.52 10.66
CA GLU A 84 -2.37 8.13 10.57
C GLU A 84 -1.83 7.51 9.29
N ARG A 85 -1.45 6.23 9.37
CA ARG A 85 -1.15 5.40 8.21
C ARG A 85 -1.32 3.94 8.58
N GLU A 86 -1.92 3.15 7.73
CA GLU A 86 -2.00 1.70 7.86
C GLU A 86 -0.61 1.12 8.21
N LEU A 87 -0.57 0.09 9.05
CA LEU A 87 0.65 -0.69 9.22
C LEU A 87 0.76 -1.59 8.00
N VAL A 88 1.86 -1.48 7.26
CA VAL A 88 2.04 -2.15 5.97
C VAL A 88 3.26 -3.04 6.04
N PHE A 89 3.11 -4.26 5.53
CA PHE A 89 4.20 -5.21 5.30
C PHE A 89 4.34 -5.43 3.80
N ASP A 90 5.58 -5.48 3.32
CA ASP A 90 5.95 -5.74 1.93
C ASP A 90 6.95 -6.89 1.94
N ILE A 91 6.62 -7.98 1.24
CA ILE A 91 7.46 -9.18 1.14
C ILE A 91 7.69 -9.44 -0.33
N ASP A 92 8.96 -9.37 -0.74
CA ASP A 92 9.40 -9.64 -2.10
C ASP A 92 10.14 -10.97 -2.16
N MET A 93 9.93 -11.71 -3.25
CA MET A 93 10.62 -12.97 -3.51
C MET A 93 12.15 -12.81 -3.64
N THR A 94 12.68 -11.62 -3.94
CA THR A 94 14.13 -11.41 -4.02
C THR A 94 14.85 -11.67 -2.72
N ASP A 95 14.18 -11.47 -1.59
CA ASP A 95 14.77 -11.67 -0.26
C ASP A 95 15.02 -13.16 0.04
N TYR A 96 14.51 -14.05 -0.83
CA TYR A 96 14.66 -15.50 -0.75
C TYR A 96 15.66 -16.06 -1.78
N ASP A 97 16.38 -15.20 -2.51
CA ASP A 97 17.31 -15.63 -3.59
C ASP A 97 18.39 -16.60 -3.09
N ASP A 98 18.87 -16.42 -1.86
CA ASP A 98 19.93 -17.27 -1.29
C ASP A 98 19.46 -18.69 -0.94
N ILE A 99 18.14 -18.92 -0.83
CA ILE A 99 17.57 -20.21 -0.41
C ILE A 99 16.67 -20.87 -1.44
N ARG A 100 16.33 -20.18 -2.54
CA ARG A 100 15.51 -20.75 -3.62
C ARG A 100 16.38 -21.13 -4.81
N THR A 101 16.17 -22.33 -5.35
CA THR A 101 16.97 -22.87 -6.46
C THR A 101 16.22 -22.91 -7.80
N CYS A 102 14.91 -22.67 -7.80
CA CYS A 102 14.09 -22.79 -9.00
C CYS A 102 14.02 -21.51 -9.86
N CYS A 103 14.33 -20.35 -9.30
CA CYS A 103 14.28 -19.03 -9.93
C CYS A 103 15.30 -18.09 -9.24
N SER A 104 15.58 -16.93 -9.84
CA SER A 104 16.42 -15.88 -9.25
C SER A 104 15.91 -14.49 -9.58
N GLY A 105 16.27 -13.49 -8.76
CA GLY A 105 15.93 -12.09 -8.95
C GLY A 105 14.43 -11.86 -9.16
N GLY A 106 14.06 -11.32 -10.33
CA GLY A 106 12.67 -10.98 -10.66
C GLY A 106 11.77 -12.13 -11.10
N ASN A 107 12.31 -13.33 -11.26
CA ASN A 107 11.57 -14.47 -11.79
C ASN A 107 10.86 -15.23 -10.68
N ILE A 108 9.66 -15.74 -10.98
CA ILE A 108 8.85 -16.56 -10.08
C ILE A 108 8.26 -17.76 -10.81
N CYS A 109 7.98 -18.82 -10.07
CA CYS A 109 7.23 -19.98 -10.54
C CYS A 109 6.34 -20.51 -9.40
N VAL A 110 5.51 -21.50 -9.71
CA VAL A 110 4.60 -22.14 -8.75
C VAL A 110 5.32 -22.71 -7.52
N LYS A 111 6.58 -23.13 -7.64
CA LYS A 111 7.36 -23.68 -6.54
C LYS A 111 7.77 -22.61 -5.53
N CYS A 112 8.40 -21.53 -5.97
CA CYS A 112 8.83 -20.49 -5.04
C CYS A 112 7.65 -19.64 -4.53
N TRP A 113 6.49 -19.65 -5.19
CA TRP A 113 5.31 -18.96 -4.66
C TRP A 113 4.84 -19.50 -3.31
N ASP A 114 5.23 -20.72 -2.95
CA ASP A 114 4.99 -21.27 -1.61
C ASP A 114 5.61 -20.41 -0.50
N PHE A 115 6.73 -19.71 -0.76
CA PHE A 115 7.30 -18.74 0.20
C PHE A 115 6.29 -17.64 0.54
N MET A 116 5.59 -17.07 -0.45
CA MET A 116 4.56 -16.05 -0.20
C MET A 116 3.37 -16.64 0.54
N THR A 117 2.94 -17.85 0.18
CA THR A 117 1.84 -18.56 0.87
C THR A 117 2.15 -18.78 2.35
N ILE A 118 3.37 -19.21 2.66
CA ILE A 118 3.85 -19.41 4.03
C ILE A 118 3.95 -18.06 4.77
N ALA A 119 4.51 -17.04 4.13
CA ALA A 119 4.62 -15.70 4.71
C ALA A 119 3.25 -15.11 5.10
N ILE A 120 2.24 -15.23 4.23
CA ILE A 120 0.85 -14.84 4.55
C ILE A 120 0.38 -15.57 5.79
N LYS A 121 0.49 -16.90 5.84
CA LYS A 121 -0.02 -17.71 6.96
C LYS A 121 0.64 -17.33 8.29
N ILE A 122 1.96 -17.15 8.30
CA ILE A 122 2.70 -16.82 9.51
C ILE A 122 2.32 -15.42 9.99
N ILE A 123 2.40 -14.42 9.11
CA ILE A 123 2.18 -13.02 9.49
C ILE A 123 0.71 -12.76 9.80
N ASP A 124 -0.23 -13.30 9.04
CA ASP A 124 -1.66 -13.17 9.32
C ASP A 124 -2.00 -13.76 10.69
N ARG A 125 -1.44 -14.94 11.02
CA ARG A 125 -1.59 -15.56 12.34
C ARG A 125 -1.06 -14.65 13.45
N VAL A 126 0.19 -14.18 13.35
CA VAL A 126 0.79 -13.30 14.38
C VAL A 126 -0.02 -12.00 14.53
N LEU A 127 -0.40 -11.36 13.42
CA LEU A 127 -1.18 -10.13 13.47
C LEU A 127 -2.55 -10.32 14.14
N ARG A 128 -3.20 -11.47 13.94
CA ARG A 128 -4.51 -11.77 14.52
C ARG A 128 -4.45 -12.29 15.94
N GLU A 129 -3.64 -13.31 16.19
CA GLU A 129 -3.60 -14.04 17.45
C GLU A 129 -2.80 -13.27 18.51
N ASP A 130 -1.60 -12.81 18.15
CA ASP A 130 -0.69 -12.18 19.11
C ASP A 130 -1.02 -10.70 19.28
N PHE A 131 -1.27 -9.99 18.17
CA PHE A 131 -1.55 -8.56 18.21
C PHE A 131 -3.03 -8.22 18.26
N GLY A 132 -3.95 -9.13 17.91
CA GLY A 132 -5.40 -8.90 17.96
C GLY A 132 -5.96 -8.03 16.81
N PHE A 133 -5.26 -7.90 15.68
CA PHE A 133 -5.74 -7.10 14.54
C PHE A 133 -6.84 -7.83 13.79
N LYS A 134 -7.85 -7.10 13.32
CA LYS A 134 -9.04 -7.69 12.69
C LYS A 134 -9.09 -7.43 11.19
N HIS A 135 -8.70 -6.24 10.76
CA HIS A 135 -8.86 -5.74 9.40
C HIS A 135 -7.54 -5.85 8.63
N LEU A 136 -7.24 -7.04 8.13
CA LEU A 136 -6.08 -7.32 7.30
C LEU A 136 -6.49 -7.40 5.83
N PHE A 137 -5.84 -6.62 4.98
CA PHE A 137 -6.06 -6.64 3.53
C PHE A 137 -4.77 -7.02 2.81
N TRP A 138 -4.73 -8.25 2.28
CA TRP A 138 -3.61 -8.79 1.52
C TRP A 138 -3.78 -8.51 0.04
N VAL A 139 -2.72 -8.02 -0.60
CA VAL A 139 -2.72 -7.59 -2.01
C VAL A 139 -1.50 -8.15 -2.71
N TYR A 140 -1.69 -8.69 -3.91
CA TYR A 140 -0.58 -9.09 -4.77
C TYR A 140 0.17 -7.85 -5.29
N SER A 141 1.51 -7.86 -5.27
CA SER A 141 2.32 -6.70 -5.68
C SER A 141 2.27 -6.39 -7.18
N GLY A 142 1.66 -7.27 -7.98
CA GLY A 142 1.63 -7.17 -9.44
C GLY A 142 2.76 -7.92 -10.13
N ARG A 143 3.75 -8.46 -9.38
CA ARG A 143 4.85 -9.24 -9.96
C ARG A 143 5.31 -10.44 -9.14
N ARG A 144 5.88 -10.23 -7.95
CA ARG A 144 6.67 -11.25 -7.25
C ARG A 144 6.60 -11.17 -5.74
N GLY A 145 5.61 -10.46 -5.21
CA GLY A 145 5.51 -10.20 -3.79
C GLY A 145 4.07 -10.00 -3.37
N ILE A 146 3.92 -9.72 -2.09
CA ILE A 146 2.64 -9.52 -1.43
C ILE A 146 2.75 -8.34 -0.47
N HIS A 147 1.66 -7.59 -0.35
CA HIS A 147 1.54 -6.51 0.61
C HIS A 147 0.43 -6.83 1.60
N CYS A 148 0.64 -6.59 2.89
CA CYS A 148 -0.40 -6.60 3.91
C CYS A 148 -0.72 -5.19 4.35
N TRP A 149 -1.99 -4.80 4.35
CA TRP A 149 -2.48 -3.54 4.91
C TRP A 149 -3.31 -3.82 6.17
N VAL A 150 -2.73 -3.52 7.34
CA VAL A 150 -3.44 -3.58 8.63
C VAL A 150 -4.22 -2.28 8.83
N CYS A 151 -5.53 -2.38 8.69
CA CYS A 151 -6.46 -1.25 8.60
C CYS A 151 -7.18 -0.93 9.91
N ASP A 152 -6.93 -1.65 11.00
CA ASP A 152 -7.47 -1.32 12.33
C ASP A 152 -7.13 0.11 12.73
N GLU A 153 -8.05 0.81 13.38
CA GLU A 153 -7.83 2.20 13.81
C GLU A 153 -6.62 2.35 14.72
N ARG A 154 -6.41 1.40 15.64
CA ARG A 154 -5.22 1.39 16.52
C ARG A 154 -3.93 1.12 15.75
N ALA A 155 -3.96 0.34 14.66
CA ALA A 155 -2.80 0.12 13.80
C ALA A 155 -2.44 1.42 13.06
N ARG A 156 -3.46 2.13 12.55
CA ARG A 156 -3.26 3.38 11.83
C ARG A 156 -2.58 4.47 12.67
N LYS A 157 -2.86 4.48 13.97
CA LYS A 157 -2.35 5.47 14.94
C LYS A 157 -1.03 5.06 15.60
N LEU A 158 -0.42 3.92 15.23
CA LEU A 158 0.86 3.51 15.81
C LEU A 158 1.97 4.52 15.50
N SER A 159 2.77 4.82 16.51
CA SER A 159 4.01 5.59 16.38
C SER A 159 5.08 4.81 15.61
N GLY A 160 6.11 5.50 15.13
CA GLY A 160 7.28 4.86 14.50
C GLY A 160 7.89 3.75 15.37
N PRO A 161 8.24 4.03 16.65
CA PRO A 161 8.80 3.01 17.54
C PRO A 161 7.88 1.80 17.76
N ALA A 162 6.57 2.00 17.87
CA ALA A 162 5.63 0.89 18.03
C ALA A 162 5.56 0.02 16.77
N ARG A 163 5.66 0.61 15.57
CA ARG A 163 5.73 -0.15 14.31
C ARG A 163 7.02 -0.95 14.23
N THR A 164 8.15 -0.36 14.60
CA THR A 164 9.44 -1.05 14.67
C THR A 164 9.37 -2.22 15.64
N ALA A 165 8.80 -2.04 16.84
CA ALA A 165 8.67 -3.12 17.82
C ALA A 165 7.85 -4.31 17.30
N ILE A 166 6.79 -4.06 16.52
CA ILE A 166 6.00 -5.13 15.88
C ILE A 166 6.83 -5.88 14.83
N VAL A 167 7.60 -5.17 14.01
CA VAL A 167 8.47 -5.80 13.00
C VAL A 167 9.55 -6.63 13.69
N SER A 168 10.23 -6.08 14.69
CA SER A 168 11.27 -6.80 15.43
C SER A 168 10.74 -8.01 16.21
N TYR A 169 9.46 -8.04 16.59
CA TYR A 169 8.84 -9.23 17.17
C TYR A 169 8.70 -10.38 16.15
N MET A 170 8.52 -10.05 14.86
CA MET A 170 8.36 -11.02 13.77
C MET A 170 9.68 -11.39 13.09
N GLU A 171 10.72 -10.57 13.28
CA GLU A 171 12.03 -10.73 12.67
C GLU A 171 12.82 -11.82 13.40
N VAL A 172 13.04 -12.94 12.71
CA VAL A 172 13.72 -14.14 13.25
C VAL A 172 14.90 -14.59 12.39
N VAL A 173 15.18 -13.87 11.30
CA VAL A 173 16.27 -14.11 10.34
C VAL A 173 17.10 -12.84 10.24
#